data_AF-A0A966UAP4-F1
#
_entry.id   AF-A0A966UAP4-F1
#
_cell.length_a   1.000
_cell.length_b   1.000
_cell.length_c   1.000
_cell.angle_alpha   90.00
_cell.angle_beta   90.00
_cell.angle_gamma   90.00
#
_symmetry.space_group_name_H-M   'P 1'
#
loop_
_entity.id
_entity.type
_entity.pdbx_description
1 polymer ?
#
loop_
_entity_poly.entity_id
_entity_poly.type
_entity_poly.pdbx_seq_one_letter_code
_entity_poly.pdbx_strand_id
1 'polypeptide(L)'
;WARASLLMTVVGVFAISLVTPLVSQRIFDKWFSFIYPLILFPIPLSTAVLFVVIHRSLAKLPVRLANDNPSGAGVPFSATVGVFLLAFGGLGYSLFPWLVVDRITIWQGTSSTESLWVILIGTVIVLPVIVGYTIYTYRVFWGKSESLSY
;
A
#
# COMPACT_ATOMS: atom_id res chain seq x y z
N TRP A 1 21.27 -1.77 4.07
CA TRP A 1 20.25 -2.30 3.14
C TRP A 1 18.93 -1.53 3.22
N ALA A 2 18.25 -1.45 4.37
CA ALA A 2 16.88 -0.89 4.47
C ALA A 2 16.73 0.55 3.94
N ARG A 3 17.70 1.43 4.22
CA ARG A 3 17.71 2.81 3.70
C ARG A 3 17.87 2.88 2.17
N ALA A 4 18.65 1.96 1.60
CA ALA A 4 18.83 1.87 0.15
C ALA A 4 17.54 1.34 -0.51
N SER A 5 16.92 0.31 0.07
CA SER A 5 15.62 -0.19 -0.39
C SER A 5 14.53 0.88 -0.31
N LEU A 6 14.51 1.70 0.75
CA LEU A 6 13.58 2.83 0.86
C LEU A 6 13.74 3.81 -0.30
N LEU A 7 14.98 4.15 -0.66
CA LEU A 7 15.25 5.04 -1.80
C LEU A 7 14.71 4.45 -3.10
N MET A 8 14.93 3.15 -3.35
CA MET A 8 14.40 2.47 -4.53
C MET A 8 12.87 2.50 -4.56
N THR A 9 12.21 2.28 -3.42
CA THR A 9 10.75 2.37 -3.34
C THR A 9 10.24 3.78 -3.60
N VAL A 10 10.90 4.81 -3.06
CA VAL A 10 10.53 6.22 -3.32
C VAL A 10 10.63 6.52 -4.80
N VAL A 11 11.73 6.12 -5.44
CA VAL A 11 11.92 6.32 -6.89
C VAL A 11 10.85 5.57 -7.69
N GLY A 12 10.54 4.33 -7.35
CA GLY A 12 9.51 3.54 -8.03
C GLY A 12 8.11 4.15 -7.91
N VAL A 13 7.71 4.53 -6.69
CA VAL A 13 6.41 5.19 -6.45
C VAL A 13 6.35 6.52 -7.19
N PHE A 14 7.39 7.34 -7.09
CA PHE A 14 7.44 8.63 -7.78
C PHE A 14 7.38 8.47 -9.31
N ALA A 15 8.13 7.52 -9.86
CA ALA A 15 8.12 7.23 -11.29
C ALA A 15 6.73 6.83 -11.79
N ILE A 16 6.07 5.90 -11.09
CA ILE A 16 4.71 5.48 -11.45
C ILE A 16 3.72 6.65 -11.31
N SER A 17 3.79 7.41 -10.21
CA SER A 17 2.93 8.58 -9.98
C SER A 17 3.11 9.67 -11.03
N LEU A 18 4.29 9.81 -11.61
CA LEU A 18 4.55 10.75 -12.69
C LEU A 18 4.12 10.20 -14.06
N VAL A 19 4.46 8.95 -14.38
CA VAL A 19 4.17 8.33 -15.68
C VAL A 19 2.68 8.13 -15.89
N THR A 20 1.93 7.73 -14.86
CA THR A 20 0.50 7.41 -14.98
C THR A 20 -0.35 8.56 -15.56
N PRO A 21 -0.29 9.81 -15.05
CA PRO A 21 -1.00 10.93 -15.66
C PRO A 21 -0.42 11.35 -17.02
N LEU A 22 0.87 11.15 -17.28
CA LEU A 22 1.48 11.47 -18.58
C LEU A 22 1.00 10.54 -19.71
N VAL A 23 0.67 9.29 -19.38
CA VAL A 23 0.21 8.29 -20.36
C VAL A 23 -1.29 8.44 -20.68
N SER A 24 -2.07 9.05 -19.79
CA SER A 24 -3.53 9.20 -19.99
C SER A 24 -4.01 10.60 -19.61
N GLN A 25 -4.46 11.35 -20.62
CA GLN A 25 -5.06 12.68 -20.45
C GLN A 25 -6.20 12.66 -19.41
N ARG A 26 -6.99 11.58 -19.39
CA ARG A 26 -8.09 11.42 -18.42
C ARG A 26 -7.60 11.33 -16.98
N ILE A 27 -6.50 10.60 -16.75
CA ILE A 27 -5.90 10.52 -15.42
C ILE A 27 -5.30 11.87 -15.05
N PHE A 28 -4.65 12.55 -16.00
CA PHE A 28 -4.19 13.92 -15.80
C PHE A 28 -5.35 14.84 -15.34
N ASP A 29 -6.47 14.83 -16.05
CA ASP A 29 -7.61 15.68 -15.71
C ASP A 29 -8.19 15.35 -14.32
N LYS A 30 -8.23 14.07 -13.91
CA LYS A 30 -8.65 13.69 -12.55
C LYS A 30 -7.75 14.30 -11.47
N TRP A 31 -6.44 14.29 -11.68
CA TRP A 31 -5.47 14.73 -10.68
C TRP A 31 -5.22 16.24 -10.69
N PHE A 32 -5.39 16.92 -11.84
CA PHE A 32 -4.96 18.31 -12.03
C PHE A 32 -6.06 19.28 -12.48
N SER A 33 -7.32 18.86 -12.68
CA SER A 33 -8.44 19.79 -12.99
C SER A 33 -8.89 20.60 -11.76
N PHE A 34 -9.77 21.59 -11.89
CA PHE A 34 -10.03 22.57 -10.81
C PHE A 34 -10.76 22.02 -9.56
N ILE A 35 -11.55 20.95 -9.67
CA ILE A 35 -12.48 20.50 -8.60
C ILE A 35 -11.98 19.28 -7.80
N TYR A 36 -11.35 18.31 -8.46
CA TYR A 36 -10.93 17.03 -7.86
C TYR A 36 -9.60 17.00 -7.08
N PRO A 37 -8.62 17.91 -7.29
CA PRO A 37 -7.34 17.91 -6.59
C PRO A 37 -7.45 17.89 -5.07
N LEU A 38 -8.36 18.67 -4.49
CA LEU A 38 -8.45 18.78 -3.03
C LEU A 38 -8.75 17.43 -2.36
N ILE A 39 -9.41 16.52 -3.06
CA ILE A 39 -9.76 15.18 -2.55
C ILE A 39 -8.61 14.20 -2.77
N LEU A 40 -7.86 14.34 -3.86
CA LEU A 40 -6.82 13.37 -4.25
C LEU A 40 -5.43 13.71 -3.73
N PHE A 41 -5.07 15.00 -3.60
CA PHE A 41 -3.76 15.44 -3.07
C PHE A 41 -3.43 14.98 -1.64
N PRO A 42 -4.40 14.72 -0.73
CA PRO A 42 -4.12 14.06 0.53
C PRO A 42 -3.41 12.71 0.40
N ILE A 43 -3.62 11.96 -0.69
CA ILE A 43 -3.00 10.65 -0.93
C ILE A 43 -1.47 10.77 -1.15
N PRO A 44 -0.96 11.53 -2.14
CA PRO A 44 0.48 11.70 -2.32
C PRO A 44 1.12 12.44 -1.14
N LEU A 45 0.41 13.38 -0.51
CA LEU A 45 0.91 14.05 0.69
C LEU A 45 1.10 13.06 1.86
N SER A 46 0.09 12.22 2.12
CA SER A 46 0.18 11.19 3.17
C SER A 46 1.29 10.19 2.86
N THR A 47 1.45 9.81 1.58
CA THR A 47 2.54 8.94 1.13
C THR A 47 3.92 9.56 1.41
N ALA A 48 4.10 10.86 1.10
CA ALA A 48 5.33 11.58 1.39
C ALA A 48 5.62 11.66 2.89
N VAL A 49 4.58 11.92 3.71
CA VAL A 49 4.69 11.91 5.18
C VAL A 49 5.15 10.53 5.68
N LEU A 50 4.57 9.44 5.16
CA LEU A 50 4.97 8.09 5.54
C LEU A 50 6.42 7.79 5.15
N PHE A 51 6.89 8.23 3.98
CA PHE A 51 8.31 8.09 3.62
C PHE A 51 9.23 8.85 4.58
N VAL A 52 8.86 10.06 4.99
CA VAL A 52 9.60 10.82 6.02
C VAL A 52 9.59 10.10 7.36
N VAL A 53 8.46 9.52 7.77
CA VAL A 53 8.33 8.71 8.99
C VAL A 53 9.24 7.49 8.93
N ILE A 54 9.25 6.74 7.82
CA ILE A 54 10.11 5.56 7.63
C ILE A 54 11.58 5.99 7.71
N HIS A 55 11.97 7.04 6.99
CA HIS A 55 13.34 7.54 6.97
C HIS A 55 13.82 7.95 8.37
N ARG A 56 13.03 8.76 9.08
CA ARG A 56 13.34 9.20 10.45
C ARG A 56 13.36 8.04 11.44
N SER A 57 12.45 7.08 11.29
CA SER A 57 12.40 5.89 12.15
C SER A 57 13.66 5.04 11.95
N LEU A 58 14.03 4.73 10.70
CA LEU A 58 15.26 3.98 10.36
C LEU A 58 16.55 4.74 10.73
N ALA A 59 16.52 6.07 10.80
CA ALA A 59 17.65 6.87 11.27
C ALA A 59 17.89 6.69 12.78
N LYS A 60 16.81 6.70 13.57
CA LYS A 60 16.86 6.66 15.05
C LYS A 60 16.88 5.24 15.62
N LEU A 61 16.42 4.25 14.86
CA LEU A 61 16.25 2.87 15.32
C LEU A 61 17.56 2.22 15.83
N PRO A 62 18.73 2.33 15.16
CA PRO A 62 19.97 1.74 15.66
C PRO A 62 20.38 2.27 17.05
N VAL A 63 20.24 3.59 17.27
CA VAL A 63 20.56 4.23 18.54
C VAL A 63 19.59 3.78 19.65
N ARG A 64 18.31 3.61 19.33
CA ARG A 64 17.30 3.17 20.29
C ARG A 64 17.50 1.72 20.71
N LEU A 65 17.79 0.82 19.77
CA LEU A 65 18.11 -0.57 20.08
C LEU A 65 19.39 -0.70 20.90
N ALA A 66 20.41 0.14 20.64
CA ALA A 66 21.63 0.15 21.45
C ALA A 66 21.36 0.54 22.91
N ASN A 67 20.34 1.36 23.17
CA ASN A 67 19.90 1.75 24.52
C ASN A 67 18.82 0.82 25.10
N ASP A 68 18.71 -0.40 24.59
CA ASP A 68 17.71 -1.42 24.97
C ASP A 68 16.26 -0.91 24.94
N ASN A 69 15.97 0.07 24.08
CA ASN A 69 14.64 0.63 23.90
C ASN A 69 14.03 0.15 22.58
N PRO A 70 13.14 -0.87 22.60
CA PRO A 70 12.53 -1.39 21.38
C PRO A 70 11.36 -0.55 20.86
N SER A 71 11.06 0.57 21.50
CA SER A 71 9.92 1.42 21.15
C SER A 71 10.04 1.96 19.73
N GLY A 72 9.01 1.68 18.93
CA GLY A 72 8.92 2.12 17.54
C GLY A 72 9.57 1.17 16.52
N ALA A 73 10.02 -0.03 16.91
CA ALA A 73 10.56 -1.02 15.98
C ALA A 73 9.56 -1.44 14.88
N GLY A 74 8.26 -1.44 15.18
CA GLY A 74 7.19 -1.73 14.20
C GLY A 74 6.85 -0.59 13.25
N VAL A 75 7.27 0.66 13.55
CA VAL A 75 6.88 1.85 12.78
C VAL A 75 7.30 1.77 11.30
N PRO A 76 8.54 1.38 10.95
CA PRO A 76 8.93 1.26 9.55
C PRO A 76 8.04 0.27 8.77
N PHE A 77 7.66 -0.85 9.39
CA PHE A 77 6.81 -1.86 8.77
C PHE A 77 5.40 -1.32 8.54
N SER A 78 4.73 -0.82 9.59
CA SER A 78 3.36 -0.29 9.49
C SER A 78 3.27 0.90 8.52
N ALA A 79 4.27 1.78 8.51
CA ALA A 79 4.31 2.90 7.58
C ALA A 79 4.54 2.43 6.13
N THR A 80 5.35 1.39 5.92
CA THR A 80 5.53 0.79 4.59
C THR A 80 4.22 0.18 4.08
N VAL A 81 3.49 -0.56 4.91
CA VAL A 81 2.15 -1.07 4.56
C VAL A 81 1.22 0.09 4.16
N GLY A 82 1.23 1.19 4.92
CA GLY A 82 0.46 2.39 4.58
C GLY A 82 0.82 2.99 3.21
N VAL A 83 2.12 3.07 2.87
CA VAL A 83 2.57 3.53 1.55
C VAL A 83 1.99 2.65 0.43
N PHE A 84 2.06 1.32 0.58
CA PHE A 84 1.53 0.40 -0.43
C PHE A 84 0.01 0.49 -0.57
N LEU A 85 -0.72 0.63 0.54
CA LEU A 85 -2.17 0.81 0.50
C LEU A 85 -2.57 2.13 -0.18
N LEU A 86 -1.87 3.23 0.12
CA LEU A 86 -2.12 4.53 -0.53
C LEU A 86 -1.76 4.51 -2.01
N ALA A 87 -0.63 3.91 -2.38
CA ALA A 87 -0.21 3.78 -3.77
C ALA A 87 -1.21 2.94 -4.58
N PHE A 88 -1.62 1.79 -4.03
CA PHE A 88 -2.62 0.92 -4.67
C PHE A 88 -3.99 1.60 -4.76
N GLY A 89 -4.44 2.26 -3.69
CA GLY A 89 -5.70 3.01 -3.67
C GLY A 89 -5.71 4.16 -4.68
N GLY A 90 -4.63 4.95 -4.75
CA GLY A 90 -4.47 6.02 -5.73
C GLY A 90 -4.46 5.51 -7.18
N LEU A 91 -3.81 4.38 -7.43
CA LEU A 91 -3.83 3.72 -8.75
C LEU A 91 -5.23 3.22 -9.10
N GLY A 92 -5.89 2.52 -8.18
CA GLY A 92 -7.26 2.02 -8.37
C GLY A 92 -8.25 3.13 -8.68
N TYR A 93 -8.19 4.25 -7.96
CA TYR A 93 -9.01 5.42 -8.24
C TYR A 93 -8.72 6.04 -9.61
N SER A 94 -7.44 6.11 -9.99
CA SER A 94 -7.01 6.66 -11.27
C SER A 94 -7.60 5.85 -12.44
N LEU A 95 -7.53 4.52 -12.35
CA LEU A 95 -7.99 3.61 -13.39
C LEU A 95 -9.52 3.50 -13.46
N PHE A 96 -10.22 3.55 -12.33
CA PHE A 96 -11.68 3.42 -12.28
C PHE A 96 -12.40 4.36 -13.27
N PRO A 97 -13.39 3.92 -14.06
CA PRO A 97 -14.03 2.59 -14.08
C PRO A 97 -13.44 1.65 -15.14
N TRP A 98 -12.18 1.85 -15.57
CA TRP A 98 -11.54 1.00 -16.57
C TRP A 98 -10.73 -0.11 -15.92
N LEU A 99 -10.88 -1.31 -16.47
CA LEU A 99 -10.04 -2.46 -16.18
C LEU A 99 -8.83 -2.46 -17.12
N VAL A 100 -9.05 -2.09 -18.40
CA VAL A 100 -8.02 -1.74 -19.36
C VAL A 100 -8.31 -0.33 -19.86
N VAL A 101 -7.35 0.59 -19.65
CA VAL A 101 -7.49 2.03 -19.96
C VAL A 101 -7.96 2.21 -21.40
N ASP A 102 -9.07 2.94 -21.56
CA ASP A 102 -9.70 3.30 -22.85
C ASP A 102 -10.08 2.09 -23.73
N ARG A 103 -10.23 0.89 -23.14
CA ARG A 103 -10.57 -0.34 -23.88
C ARG A 103 -11.71 -1.13 -23.24
N ILE A 104 -11.60 -1.46 -21.95
CA ILE A 104 -12.58 -2.31 -21.26
C ILE A 104 -12.93 -1.69 -19.91
N THR A 105 -14.22 -1.39 -19.73
CA THR A 105 -14.76 -0.94 -18.44
C THR A 105 -15.06 -2.11 -17.50
N ILE A 106 -15.17 -1.83 -16.19
CA ILE A 106 -15.57 -2.85 -15.20
C ILE A 106 -16.88 -3.52 -15.56
N TRP A 107 -17.83 -2.79 -16.17
CA TRP A 107 -19.16 -3.28 -16.54
C TRP A 107 -19.13 -4.19 -17.77
N GLN A 108 -18.17 -3.98 -18.66
CA GLN A 108 -17.98 -4.83 -19.83
C GLN A 108 -17.18 -6.10 -19.49
N GLY A 109 -16.31 -6.00 -18.47
CA GLY A 109 -15.48 -7.11 -18.00
C GLY A 109 -16.15 -8.01 -16.95
N THR A 110 -17.39 -7.72 -16.54
CA THR A 110 -18.09 -8.52 -15.52
C THR A 110 -18.63 -9.83 -16.11
N SER A 111 -18.45 -10.93 -15.37
CA SER A 111 -19.14 -12.20 -15.60
C SER A 111 -20.65 -12.10 -15.38
N SER A 112 -21.39 -13.17 -15.69
CA SER A 112 -22.83 -13.25 -15.39
C SER A 112 -23.10 -13.03 -13.90
N THR A 113 -24.27 -12.48 -13.58
CA THR A 113 -24.66 -12.15 -12.20
C THR A 113 -24.67 -13.36 -11.29
N GLU A 114 -25.09 -14.52 -11.78
CA GLU A 114 -25.08 -15.79 -11.04
C GLU A 114 -23.65 -16.22 -10.69
N SER A 115 -22.71 -16.07 -11.62
CA SER A 115 -21.30 -16.38 -11.40
C SER A 115 -20.68 -15.45 -10.36
N LEU A 116 -21.03 -14.16 -10.39
CA LEU A 116 -20.60 -13.18 -9.40
C LEU A 116 -21.12 -13.50 -8.00
N TRP A 117 -22.36 -13.97 -7.88
CA TRP A 117 -22.92 -14.42 -6.58
C TRP A 117 -22.15 -15.60 -6.00
N VAL A 118 -21.81 -16.59 -6.83
CA VAL A 118 -21.01 -17.74 -6.40
C VAL A 118 -19.63 -17.29 -5.90
N ILE A 119 -18.95 -16.40 -6.64
CA ILE A 119 -17.65 -15.84 -6.25
C ILE A 119 -17.77 -15.02 -4.94
N LEU A 120 -18.84 -14.24 -4.78
CA LEU A 120 -19.07 -13.43 -3.59
C LEU A 120 -19.26 -14.30 -2.35
N ILE A 121 -20.09 -15.35 -2.44
CA ILE A 121 -20.29 -16.29 -1.33
C ILE A 121 -18.96 -16.96 -0.95
N GLY A 122 -18.21 -17.44 -1.95
CA GLY A 122 -16.88 -17.98 -1.73
C GLY A 122 -15.95 -16.98 -1.03
N THR A 123 -15.94 -15.72 -1.47
CA THR A 123 -15.11 -14.65 -0.90
C THR A 123 -15.50 -14.34 0.54
N VAL A 124 -16.79 -14.25 0.86
CA VAL A 124 -17.30 -13.96 2.22
C VAL A 124 -16.91 -15.04 3.22
N ILE A 125 -16.73 -16.30 2.78
CA ILE A 125 -16.29 -17.40 3.64
C ILE A 125 -14.77 -17.48 3.70
N VAL A 126 -14.11 -17.48 2.54
CA VAL A 126 -12.67 -17.74 2.41
C VAL A 126 -11.84 -16.56 2.91
N LEU A 127 -12.23 -15.32 2.63
CA LEU A 127 -11.45 -14.15 3.01
C LEU A 127 -11.32 -14.01 4.54
N PRO A 128 -12.39 -14.14 5.36
CA PRO A 128 -12.24 -14.14 6.81
C PRO A 128 -11.39 -15.29 7.34
N VAL A 129 -11.46 -16.48 6.73
CA VAL A 129 -10.62 -17.63 7.11
C VAL A 129 -9.14 -17.33 6.86
N ILE A 130 -8.80 -16.76 5.70
CA ILE A 130 -7.43 -16.34 5.37
C ILE A 130 -6.93 -15.31 6.39
N VAL A 131 -7.75 -14.30 6.71
CA VAL A 131 -7.39 -13.26 7.69
C VAL A 131 -7.21 -13.88 9.08
N GLY A 132 -8.12 -14.74 9.51
CA GLY A 132 -8.06 -15.42 10.81
C GLY A 132 -6.81 -16.30 10.94
N TYR A 133 -6.52 -17.10 9.92
CA TYR A 133 -5.31 -17.94 9.87
C TYR A 133 -4.03 -17.09 9.88
N THR A 134 -4.02 -15.98 9.14
CA THR A 134 -2.88 -15.06 9.12
C THR A 134 -2.65 -14.47 10.52
N ILE A 135 -3.69 -13.96 11.18
CA ILE A 135 -3.61 -13.43 12.54
C ILE A 135 -3.13 -14.51 13.53
N TYR A 136 -3.69 -15.72 13.44
CA TYR A 136 -3.28 -16.84 14.28
C TYR A 136 -1.79 -17.16 14.12
N THR A 137 -1.33 -17.26 12.87
CA THR A 137 0.08 -17.55 12.55
C THR A 137 1.00 -16.45 13.11
N TYR A 138 0.67 -15.18 12.90
CA TYR A 138 1.42 -14.06 13.47
C TYR A 138 1.44 -14.08 15.01
N ARG A 139 0.36 -14.55 15.65
CA ARG A 139 0.30 -14.68 17.11
C ARG A 139 1.14 -15.85 17.62
N VAL A 140 1.12 -17.00 16.94
CA VAL A 140 1.90 -18.19 17.31
C VAL A 140 3.39 -17.93 17.19
N PHE A 141 3.81 -17.26 16.12
CA PHE A 141 5.22 -16.90 15.89
C PHE A 141 5.59 -15.52 16.44
N TRP A 142 4.80 -14.99 17.38
CA TRP A 142 5.09 -13.69 17.97
C TRP A 142 6.27 -13.79 18.94
N GLY A 143 7.31 -13.01 18.68
CA GLY A 143 8.50 -12.96 19.52
C GLY A 143 9.67 -12.36 18.76
N LYS A 144 10.67 -11.83 19.48
CA LYS A 144 11.94 -11.46 18.85
C LYS A 144 12.81 -12.69 18.78
N SER A 145 13.56 -12.82 17.69
CA SER A 145 14.64 -13.81 17.60
C SER A 145 15.76 -13.38 18.55
N GLU A 146 16.05 -14.19 19.56
CA GLU A 146 17.22 -14.03 20.42
C GLU A 146 18.35 -14.95 19.91
N SER A 147 19.60 -14.52 20.10
CA SER A 147 20.74 -15.40 19.87
C SER A 147 20.73 -16.50 20.92
N LEU A 148 20.85 -17.76 20.48
CA LEU A 148 21.01 -18.89 21.39
C LEU A 148 22.27 -18.68 22.22
N SER A 149 22.10 -18.48 23.53
CA SER A 149 23.19 -18.58 24.51
C SER A 149 23.28 -20.04 24.92
N TYR A 150 24.36 -20.72 24.54
CA TYR A 150 24.70 -22.06 25.03
C TYR A 150 25.56 -21.96 26.28
#